data_AF-A0A832HLD0-F1
#
_entry.id   AF-A0A832HLD0-F1
#
_cell.length_a   1.000
_cell.length_b   1.000
_cell.length_c   1.000
_cell.angle_alpha   90.00
_cell.angle_beta   90.00
_cell.angle_gamma   90.00
#
_symmetry.space_group_name_H-M   'P 1'
#
loop_
_entity.id
_entity.type
_entity.pdbx_description
1 polymer ?
#
loop_
_entity_poly.entity_id
_entity_poly.type
_entity_poly.pdbx_seq_one_letter_code
_entity_poly.pdbx_strand_id
1 'polypeptide(L)'
;MRQRRRALRCSVFVAIALAVVLAAASLLRPAQHHPYILFTPADSLQMAFLKTSLPSRAQCEATVQRVAKALARCPTCSVIEARCVDELDPRQRKILSGLPVDVPVLRIPDGAIAFMGEAAEAALHGCQEGARRGATLVAGKAQCSLPGIENLALSVGKLSAKTSGSLPGMHFLLGIALISAFVAFFACYILIRSEKLHRRFTHDATEGGPQKFHATPTLRIGGLGIAAALLVGIPMMGIVGWVRPTAAEGLQLLALSAIPAFAGGFGEDITKRVGVMARLIFTASAGIVASLLVGATLDRIDVPGLDSLLQLSVFAVLFTAFAVGGVANAINIIDGYNGLVGGYAILVLAALGFVAYQVGDPVVLSASVVMMGALLGFLVWNYP
;
A
#
# COMPACT_ATOMS: atom_id res chain seq x y z
N MET A 1 -37.59 -4.26 -18.75
CA MET A 1 -37.45 -4.51 -17.28
C MET A 1 -37.14 -5.97 -16.89
N ARG A 2 -37.85 -7.00 -17.40
CA ARG A 2 -37.61 -8.42 -17.00
C ARG A 2 -36.24 -8.97 -17.41
N GLN A 3 -35.71 -8.57 -18.55
CA GLN A 3 -34.41 -9.03 -19.08
C GLN A 3 -33.22 -8.47 -18.27
N ARG A 4 -33.22 -7.15 -17.95
CA ARG A 4 -32.28 -6.52 -17.00
C ARG A 4 -32.30 -7.19 -15.61
N ARG A 5 -33.47 -7.59 -15.10
CA ARG A 5 -33.59 -8.31 -13.81
C ARG A 5 -33.02 -9.74 -13.86
N ARG A 6 -33.09 -10.43 -15.01
CA ARG A 6 -32.51 -11.78 -15.17
C ARG A 6 -30.99 -11.73 -15.31
N ALA A 7 -30.47 -10.79 -16.10
CA ALA A 7 -29.02 -10.56 -16.22
C ALA A 7 -28.40 -10.20 -14.86
N LEU A 8 -28.99 -9.25 -14.12
CA LEU A 8 -28.54 -8.85 -12.79
C LEU A 8 -28.54 -10.01 -11.79
N ARG A 9 -29.55 -10.89 -11.83
CA ARG A 9 -29.63 -12.07 -10.96
C ARG A 9 -28.55 -13.10 -11.27
N CYS A 10 -28.23 -13.29 -12.55
CA CYS A 10 -27.19 -14.22 -12.98
C CYS A 10 -25.79 -13.70 -12.61
N SER A 11 -25.53 -12.40 -12.81
CA SER A 11 -24.28 -11.75 -12.41
C SER A 11 -24.07 -11.75 -10.89
N VAL A 12 -25.12 -11.51 -10.10
CA VAL A 12 -25.06 -11.59 -8.63
C VAL A 12 -24.76 -13.02 -8.17
N PHE A 13 -25.36 -14.04 -8.78
CA PHE A 13 -25.16 -15.43 -8.37
C PHE A 13 -23.74 -15.93 -8.68
N VAL A 14 -23.21 -15.59 -9.86
CA VAL A 14 -21.82 -15.92 -10.23
C VAL A 14 -20.82 -15.21 -9.33
N ALA A 15 -21.06 -13.92 -9.01
CA ALA A 15 -20.19 -13.16 -8.12
C ALA A 15 -20.19 -13.70 -6.67
N ILE A 16 -21.35 -14.11 -6.14
CA ILE A 16 -21.47 -14.74 -4.82
C ILE A 16 -20.73 -16.08 -4.79
N ALA A 17 -20.91 -16.92 -5.80
CA ALA A 17 -20.25 -18.23 -5.87
C ALA A 17 -18.73 -18.09 -5.90
N LEU A 18 -18.20 -17.14 -6.68
CA LEU A 18 -16.77 -16.89 -6.77
C LEU A 18 -16.20 -16.31 -5.46
N ALA A 19 -16.94 -15.40 -4.80
CA ALA A 19 -16.55 -14.81 -3.52
C ALA A 19 -16.50 -15.84 -2.39
N VAL A 20 -17.44 -16.79 -2.34
CA VAL A 20 -17.45 -17.88 -1.34
C VAL A 20 -16.25 -18.80 -1.52
N VAL A 21 -15.90 -19.15 -2.77
CA VAL A 21 -14.74 -20.00 -3.06
C VAL A 21 -13.43 -19.30 -2.68
N LEU A 22 -13.30 -18.00 -2.99
CA LEU A 22 -12.10 -17.22 -2.63
C LEU A 22 -12.00 -16.96 -1.11
N ALA A 23 -13.13 -16.73 -0.43
CA ALA A 23 -13.18 -16.60 1.03
C ALA A 23 -12.84 -17.91 1.73
N ALA A 24 -13.31 -19.06 1.22
CA ALA A 24 -12.96 -20.37 1.74
C ALA A 24 -11.45 -20.68 1.56
N ALA A 25 -10.88 -20.30 0.41
CA ALA A 25 -9.43 -20.43 0.17
C ALA A 25 -8.60 -19.53 1.09
N SER A 26 -9.16 -18.40 1.54
CA SER A 26 -8.46 -17.42 2.39
C SER A 26 -8.32 -17.79 3.87
N LEU A 27 -9.09 -18.79 4.33
CA LEU A 27 -9.02 -19.32 5.70
C LEU A 27 -7.86 -20.30 5.91
N LEU A 28 -7.23 -20.76 4.82
CA LEU A 28 -6.04 -21.62 4.86
C LEU A 28 -4.79 -20.73 4.89
N ARG A 29 -4.48 -20.11 6.04
CA ARG A 29 -3.20 -19.41 6.24
C ARG A 29 -2.08 -20.45 6.35
N PRO A 30 -1.09 -20.49 5.43
CA PRO A 30 0.08 -21.33 5.63
C PRO A 30 0.88 -20.81 6.83
N ALA A 31 1.36 -21.73 7.67
CA ALA A 31 2.25 -21.40 8.78
C ALA A 31 3.51 -20.68 8.25
N GLN A 32 3.89 -19.58 8.89
CA GLN A 32 5.06 -18.79 8.52
C GLN A 32 6.15 -18.97 9.58
N HIS A 33 7.34 -19.41 9.16
CA HIS A 33 8.45 -19.68 10.08
C HIS A 33 9.64 -18.77 9.76
N HIS A 34 10.09 -17.98 10.74
CA HIS A 34 11.17 -17.01 10.58
C HIS A 34 12.47 -17.48 11.25
N PRO A 35 13.57 -17.64 10.50
CA PRO A 35 14.89 -17.83 11.08
C PRO A 35 15.32 -16.60 11.90
N TYR A 36 15.62 -16.81 13.17
CA TYR A 36 16.15 -15.80 14.09
C TYR A 36 17.41 -16.30 14.78
N ILE A 37 18.48 -15.51 14.71
CA ILE A 37 19.74 -15.81 15.39
C ILE A 37 20.27 -14.54 16.05
N LEU A 38 20.53 -14.62 17.34
CA LEU A 38 21.22 -13.60 18.12
C LEU A 38 22.65 -14.08 18.39
N PHE A 39 23.64 -13.29 18.00
CA PHE A 39 25.04 -13.63 18.17
C PHE A 39 25.87 -12.39 18.53
N THR A 40 27.03 -12.60 19.15
CA THR A 40 27.97 -11.55 19.54
C THR A 40 29.35 -11.86 18.95
N PRO A 41 29.89 -11.03 18.03
CA PRO A 41 31.25 -11.18 17.52
C PRO A 41 32.35 -10.58 18.42
N ALA A 42 31.98 -9.82 19.46
CA ALA A 42 32.86 -9.24 20.47
C ALA A 42 32.02 -8.78 21.69
N ASP A 43 32.59 -8.75 22.89
CA ASP A 43 31.85 -8.53 24.16
C ASP A 43 30.98 -7.25 24.21
N SER A 44 31.25 -6.25 23.35
CA SER A 44 30.52 -4.97 23.31
C SER A 44 29.49 -4.82 22.18
N LEU A 45 29.29 -5.83 21.33
CA LEU A 45 28.40 -5.74 20.15
C LEU A 45 27.56 -7.02 19.96
N GLN A 46 26.25 -6.90 20.03
CA GLN A 46 25.28 -7.93 19.68
C GLN A 46 24.70 -7.71 18.29
N MET A 47 24.46 -8.79 17.57
CA MET A 47 23.88 -8.78 16.23
C MET A 47 22.70 -9.74 16.17
N ALA A 48 21.57 -9.24 15.66
CA ALA A 48 20.37 -10.03 15.44
C ALA A 48 20.18 -10.25 13.94
N PHE A 49 20.36 -11.49 13.48
CA PHE A 49 20.02 -11.94 12.14
C PHE A 49 18.56 -12.39 12.10
N LEU A 50 17.78 -11.81 11.19
CA LEU A 50 16.37 -12.13 11.01
C LEU A 50 16.06 -12.28 9.52
N LYS A 51 15.38 -13.37 9.13
CA LYS A 51 15.04 -13.67 7.73
C LYS A 51 13.52 -13.65 7.51
N THR A 52 13.07 -13.35 6.29
CA THR A 52 11.65 -13.45 5.91
C THR A 52 11.15 -14.90 6.04
N SER A 53 9.82 -15.06 6.11
CA SER A 53 9.19 -16.34 6.40
C SER A 53 9.52 -17.43 5.37
N LEU A 54 9.62 -18.65 5.87
CA LEU A 54 9.75 -19.88 5.11
C LEU A 54 8.47 -20.72 5.27
N PRO A 55 8.09 -21.49 4.23
CA PRO A 55 6.83 -22.23 4.19
C PRO A 55 6.83 -23.49 5.06
N SER A 56 7.98 -23.93 5.57
CA SER A 56 8.12 -25.15 6.36
C SER A 56 9.10 -24.95 7.51
N ARG A 57 8.73 -25.45 8.70
CA ARG A 57 9.58 -25.46 9.89
C ARG A 57 10.92 -26.14 9.64
N ALA A 58 10.94 -27.25 8.88
CA ALA A 58 12.17 -27.96 8.54
C ALA A 58 13.13 -27.10 7.70
N GLN A 59 12.60 -26.30 6.75
CA GLN A 59 13.43 -25.37 5.97
C GLN A 59 13.97 -24.22 6.84
N CYS A 60 13.16 -23.75 7.80
CA CYS A 60 13.60 -22.76 8.77
C CYS A 60 14.73 -23.30 9.65
N GLU A 61 14.57 -24.48 10.24
CA GLU A 61 15.57 -25.12 11.09
C GLU A 61 16.87 -25.39 10.33
N ALA A 62 16.77 -25.88 9.08
CA ALA A 62 17.93 -26.07 8.21
C ALA A 62 18.67 -24.75 7.90
N THR A 63 17.94 -23.65 7.74
CA THR A 63 18.53 -22.32 7.53
C THR A 63 19.22 -21.83 8.79
N VAL A 64 18.57 -21.96 9.95
CA VAL A 64 19.14 -21.60 11.25
C VAL A 64 20.44 -22.36 11.49
N GLN A 65 20.44 -23.69 11.29
CA GLN A 65 21.63 -24.53 11.44
C GLN A 65 22.76 -24.14 10.48
N ARG A 66 22.44 -23.82 9.22
CA ARG A 66 23.44 -23.40 8.23
C ARG A 66 24.13 -22.11 8.64
N VAL A 67 23.37 -21.12 9.11
CA VAL A 67 23.91 -19.83 9.56
C VAL A 67 24.67 -19.99 10.87
N ALA A 68 24.13 -20.74 11.85
CA ALA A 68 24.82 -21.03 13.10
C ALA A 68 26.17 -21.75 12.87
N LYS A 69 26.22 -22.72 11.94
CA LYS A 69 27.46 -23.42 11.56
C LYS A 69 28.46 -22.49 10.86
N ALA A 70 27.99 -21.52 10.09
CA ALA A 70 28.85 -20.50 9.49
C ALA A 70 29.43 -19.57 10.57
N LEU A 71 28.61 -19.16 11.55
CA LEU A 71 29.05 -18.35 12.69
C LEU A 71 30.03 -19.10 13.59
N ALA A 72 29.89 -20.42 13.74
CA ALA A 72 30.85 -21.24 14.50
C ALA A 72 32.27 -21.28 13.90
N ARG A 73 32.45 -20.86 12.64
CA ARG A 73 33.79 -20.71 12.01
C ARG A 73 34.47 -19.39 12.37
N CYS A 74 33.74 -18.45 12.95
CA CYS A 74 34.28 -17.18 13.42
C CYS A 74 34.81 -17.36 14.85
N PRO A 75 36.12 -17.23 15.09
CA PRO A 75 36.73 -17.52 16.39
C PRO A 75 36.31 -16.55 17.50
N THR A 76 35.79 -15.37 17.14
CA THR A 76 35.31 -14.35 18.09
C THR A 76 33.78 -14.33 18.23
N CYS A 77 33.05 -15.18 17.49
CA CYS A 77 31.60 -15.15 17.47
C CYS A 77 31.00 -16.18 18.45
N SER A 78 30.15 -15.71 19.35
CA SER A 78 29.33 -16.54 20.23
C SER A 78 27.85 -16.43 19.85
N VAL A 79 27.18 -17.56 19.66
CA VAL A 79 25.74 -17.61 19.39
C VAL A 79 25.00 -17.62 20.72
N ILE A 80 24.20 -16.57 20.97
CA ILE A 80 23.40 -16.42 22.19
C ILE A 80 22.09 -17.20 22.03
N GLU A 81 21.47 -17.09 20.86
CA GLU A 81 20.17 -17.67 20.59
C GLU A 81 20.05 -18.03 19.11
N ALA A 82 19.46 -19.19 18.80
CA ALA A 82 19.20 -19.61 17.42
C ALA A 82 17.91 -20.44 17.38
N ARG A 83 16.83 -19.87 16.83
CA ARG A 83 15.52 -20.53 16.77
C ARG A 83 14.71 -20.14 15.55
N CYS A 84 13.67 -20.92 15.30
CA CYS A 84 12.60 -20.56 14.38
C CYS A 84 11.47 -19.90 15.16
N VAL A 85 11.07 -18.72 14.72
CA VAL A 85 10.01 -17.93 15.34
C VAL A 85 8.78 -17.97 14.44
N ASP A 86 7.65 -18.38 14.99
CA ASP A 86 6.38 -18.48 14.26
C ASP A 86 5.64 -17.13 14.24
N GLU A 87 5.86 -16.29 15.26
CA GLU A 87 5.25 -14.97 15.37
C GLU A 87 6.30 -13.92 15.80
N LEU A 88 6.51 -12.90 14.97
CA LEU A 88 7.50 -11.85 15.22
C LEU A 88 7.00 -10.86 16.26
N ASP A 89 7.86 -10.56 17.24
CA ASP A 89 7.63 -9.46 18.17
C ASP A 89 7.62 -8.09 17.46
N PRO A 90 7.11 -7.01 18.09
CA PRO A 90 7.03 -5.70 17.46
C PRO A 90 8.37 -5.15 16.98
N ARG A 91 9.49 -5.42 17.69
CA ARG A 91 10.83 -4.94 17.34
C ARG A 91 11.40 -5.72 16.16
N GLN A 92 11.29 -7.05 16.19
CA GLN A 92 11.63 -7.95 15.09
C GLN A 92 10.87 -7.61 13.81
N ARG A 93 9.57 -7.29 13.94
CA ARG A 93 8.75 -6.83 12.82
C ARG A 93 9.28 -5.52 12.23
N LYS A 94 9.62 -4.54 13.08
CA LYS A 94 10.27 -3.29 12.63
C LYS A 94 11.61 -3.58 11.93
N ILE A 95 12.45 -4.45 12.50
CA ILE A 95 13.74 -4.85 11.93
C ILE A 95 13.56 -5.49 10.56
N LEU A 96 12.54 -6.30 10.29
CA LEU A 96 12.30 -6.85 8.94
C LEU A 96 11.55 -5.90 8.01
N SER A 97 10.81 -4.92 8.55
CA SER A 97 9.88 -4.12 7.77
C SER A 97 10.47 -3.03 6.88
N GLY A 98 11.72 -2.62 7.13
CA GLY A 98 12.32 -1.43 6.53
C GLY A 98 12.13 -0.15 7.35
N LEU A 99 11.33 -0.19 8.42
CA LEU A 99 11.09 0.96 9.29
C LEU A 99 12.37 1.38 10.05
N PRO A 100 12.51 2.68 10.38
CA PRO A 100 13.58 3.16 11.24
C PRO A 100 13.50 2.47 12.61
N VAL A 101 14.65 2.04 13.09
CA VAL A 101 14.84 1.51 14.44
C VAL A 101 15.95 2.30 15.13
N ASP A 102 15.99 2.17 16.44
CA ASP A 102 16.97 2.78 17.35
C ASP A 102 18.41 2.34 17.08
N VAL A 103 18.61 1.35 16.21
CA VAL A 103 19.89 0.74 15.89
C VAL A 103 20.18 0.71 14.38
N PRO A 104 21.46 0.73 13.96
CA PRO A 104 21.83 0.49 12.58
C PRO A 104 21.38 -0.91 12.11
N VAL A 105 20.85 -1.01 10.89
CA VAL A 105 20.39 -2.28 10.32
C VAL A 105 20.97 -2.49 8.94
N LEU A 106 21.71 -3.60 8.75
CA LEU A 106 22.13 -4.07 7.44
C LEU A 106 21.00 -4.83 6.78
N ARG A 107 20.50 -4.30 5.67
CA ARG A 107 19.46 -4.91 4.83
C ARG A 107 20.11 -5.82 3.81
N ILE A 108 19.64 -7.06 3.72
CA ILE A 108 20.05 -8.05 2.72
C ILE A 108 18.81 -8.63 2.03
N PRO A 109 18.94 -9.24 0.85
CA PRO A 109 17.82 -9.94 0.22
C PRO A 109 17.20 -10.95 1.18
N ASP A 110 15.88 -10.82 1.36
CA ASP A 110 15.06 -11.66 2.22
C ASP A 110 15.48 -11.68 3.71
N GLY A 111 16.21 -10.67 4.21
CA GLY A 111 16.58 -10.60 5.63
C GLY A 111 17.17 -9.26 6.09
N ALA A 112 17.50 -9.20 7.37
CA ALA A 112 18.11 -8.04 8.02
C ALA A 112 19.05 -8.48 9.14
N ILE A 113 20.09 -7.67 9.39
CA ILE A 113 20.98 -7.82 10.54
C ILE A 113 20.95 -6.50 11.32
N ALA A 114 20.42 -6.52 12.54
CA ALA A 114 20.42 -5.37 13.43
C ALA A 114 21.67 -5.37 14.33
N PHE A 115 22.34 -4.23 14.46
CA PHE A 115 23.58 -4.05 15.20
C PHE A 115 23.27 -3.35 16.54
N MET A 116 23.20 -4.12 17.61
CA MET A 116 22.82 -3.68 18.95
C MET A 116 24.05 -3.65 19.85
N GLY A 117 24.38 -2.54 20.49
CA GLY A 117 25.55 -2.48 21.39
C GLY A 117 25.65 -1.15 22.11
N GLU A 118 26.43 -1.11 23.18
CA GLU A 118 26.64 0.11 23.99
C GLU A 118 27.45 1.17 23.22
N ALA A 119 28.29 0.73 22.27
CA ALA A 119 29.06 1.62 21.40
C ALA A 119 28.33 1.86 20.07
N ALA A 120 27.54 2.93 19.99
CA ALA A 120 26.81 3.34 18.79
C ALA A 120 27.70 3.48 17.54
N GLU A 121 28.93 3.97 17.70
CA GLU A 121 29.90 4.11 16.60
C GLU A 121 30.36 2.75 16.06
N ALA A 122 30.61 1.77 16.93
CA ALA A 122 31.02 0.43 16.52
C ALA A 122 29.89 -0.31 15.78
N ALA A 123 28.65 -0.15 16.25
CA ALA A 123 27.47 -0.69 15.57
C ALA A 123 27.29 -0.10 14.16
N LEU A 124 27.46 1.21 14.02
CA LEU A 124 27.35 1.90 12.74
C LEU A 124 28.48 1.48 11.78
N HIS A 125 29.71 1.45 12.26
CA HIS A 125 30.87 1.04 11.46
C HIS A 125 30.74 -0.42 11.01
N GLY A 126 30.29 -1.32 11.89
CA GLY A 126 30.00 -2.72 11.55
C GLY A 126 28.94 -2.86 10.46
N CYS A 127 27.87 -2.06 10.52
CA CYS A 127 26.81 -2.05 9.52
C CYS A 127 27.29 -1.54 8.15
N GLN A 128 28.08 -0.46 8.12
CA GLN A 128 28.65 0.09 6.90
C GLN A 128 29.66 -0.85 6.23
N GLU A 129 30.54 -1.46 7.03
CA GLU A 129 31.51 -2.43 6.53
C GLU A 129 30.82 -3.71 6.05
N GLY A 130 29.76 -4.16 6.75
CA GLY A 130 28.90 -5.24 6.32
C GLY A 130 28.22 -4.96 4.97
N ALA A 131 27.77 -3.72 4.73
CA ALA A 131 27.23 -3.32 3.43
C ALA A 131 28.29 -3.32 2.33
N ARG A 132 29.51 -2.81 2.62
CA ARG A 132 30.63 -2.82 1.66
C ARG A 132 31.02 -4.24 1.25
N ARG A 133 31.21 -5.15 2.21
CA ARG A 133 31.56 -6.55 1.94
C ARG A 133 30.41 -7.34 1.33
N GLY A 134 29.19 -7.08 1.79
CA GLY A 134 27.96 -7.72 1.31
C GLY A 134 27.59 -7.30 -0.11
N ALA A 135 27.98 -6.10 -0.56
CA ALA A 135 27.73 -5.64 -1.92
C ALA A 135 28.36 -6.59 -2.95
N THR A 136 29.54 -7.15 -2.67
CA THR A 136 30.21 -8.12 -3.56
C THR A 136 29.52 -9.49 -3.55
N LEU A 137 28.99 -9.91 -2.41
CA LEU A 137 28.36 -11.22 -2.22
C LEU A 137 26.90 -11.27 -2.70
N VAL A 138 26.21 -10.12 -2.73
CA VAL A 138 24.78 -10.05 -3.03
C VAL A 138 24.44 -9.02 -4.11
N ALA A 139 25.35 -8.85 -5.08
CA ALA A 139 25.16 -8.02 -6.28
C ALA A 139 24.67 -6.59 -5.95
N GLY A 140 25.29 -5.93 -4.97
CA GLY A 140 24.98 -4.56 -4.57
C GLY A 140 23.69 -4.37 -3.78
N LYS A 141 23.00 -5.45 -3.38
CA LYS A 141 21.72 -5.38 -2.64
C LYS A 141 21.87 -5.31 -1.12
N ALA A 142 23.09 -5.21 -0.61
CA ALA A 142 23.36 -5.04 0.81
C ALA A 142 23.47 -3.54 1.14
N GLN A 143 22.59 -3.01 2.00
CA GLN A 143 22.57 -1.59 2.35
C GLN A 143 22.44 -1.38 3.85
N CYS A 144 23.26 -0.50 4.42
CA CYS A 144 23.16 -0.11 5.82
C CYS A 144 22.14 1.01 6.00
N SER A 145 21.13 0.78 6.84
CA SER A 145 20.16 1.79 7.28
C SER A 145 20.65 2.43 8.59
N LEU A 146 20.67 3.76 8.64
CA LEU A 146 21.06 4.54 9.81
C LEU A 146 20.01 4.42 10.93
N PRO A 147 20.42 4.54 12.22
CA PRO A 147 19.48 4.60 13.33
C PRO A 147 18.60 5.85 13.21
N GLY A 148 17.29 5.68 13.41
CA GLY A 148 16.32 6.77 13.35
C GLY A 148 16.22 7.50 14.68
N ILE A 149 16.06 8.83 14.65
CA ILE A 149 15.73 9.63 15.84
C ILE A 149 14.25 9.42 16.16
N GLU A 150 13.92 8.75 17.27
CA GLU A 150 12.53 8.51 17.70
C GLU A 150 11.73 9.82 17.92
N ASN A 151 12.40 10.93 18.24
CA ASN A 151 11.75 12.11 18.84
C ASN A 151 11.56 13.33 17.91
N LEU A 152 11.90 13.24 16.62
CA LEU A 152 11.51 14.25 15.62
C LEU A 152 10.95 13.60 14.35
N ALA A 153 10.37 12.43 14.50
CA ALA A 153 9.57 11.80 13.49
C ALA A 153 8.13 11.83 13.98
N LEU A 154 7.30 12.73 13.42
CA LEU A 154 5.98 12.24 13.03
C LEU A 154 6.30 11.02 12.20
N SER A 155 6.14 9.83 12.81
CA SER A 155 6.71 8.54 12.44
C SER A 155 6.21 8.14 11.08
N VAL A 156 6.78 8.78 10.08
CA VAL A 156 6.16 8.74 8.80
C VAL A 156 7.15 8.93 7.67
N GLY A 157 7.43 7.76 7.13
CA GLY A 157 7.48 7.59 5.70
C GLY A 157 8.64 6.72 5.32
N LYS A 158 8.33 5.65 4.58
CA LYS A 158 9.14 5.10 3.49
C LYS A 158 8.49 3.82 2.97
N LEU A 159 7.42 3.99 2.21
CA LEU A 159 7.12 3.08 1.10
C LEU A 159 8.18 3.17 -0.02
N SER A 160 8.95 4.27 -0.04
CA SER A 160 10.05 4.53 -0.98
C SER A 160 11.39 3.87 -0.59
N ALA A 161 11.43 3.01 0.43
CA ALA A 161 12.56 2.11 0.61
C ALA A 161 12.35 0.89 -0.30
N LYS A 162 12.46 1.10 -1.62
CA LYS A 162 12.54 0.09 -2.69
C LYS A 162 12.18 -1.29 -2.18
N THR A 163 10.88 -1.56 -2.05
CA THR A 163 10.37 -2.82 -1.49
C THR A 163 10.70 -3.92 -2.49
N SER A 164 11.95 -4.39 -2.46
CA SER A 164 12.46 -5.48 -3.29
C SER A 164 11.89 -6.78 -2.74
N GLY A 165 10.57 -6.89 -2.79
CA GLY A 165 9.81 -8.08 -2.49
C GLY A 165 9.48 -8.82 -3.79
N SER A 166 9.36 -10.13 -3.69
CA SER A 166 8.72 -10.94 -4.73
C SER A 166 7.37 -10.33 -5.10
N LEU A 167 7.14 -10.09 -6.38
CA LEU A 167 5.84 -9.66 -6.91
C LEU A 167 4.74 -10.63 -6.46
N PRO A 168 3.52 -10.14 -6.14
CA PRO A 168 2.39 -11.02 -5.87
C PRO A 168 2.15 -11.94 -7.08
N GLY A 169 1.87 -13.21 -6.83
CA GLY A 169 1.48 -14.14 -7.89
C GLY A 169 0.26 -13.64 -8.67
N MET A 170 0.20 -13.93 -9.96
CA MET A 170 -0.89 -13.48 -10.86
C MET A 170 -2.29 -13.84 -10.32
N HIS A 171 -2.43 -15.01 -9.70
CA HIS A 171 -3.67 -15.46 -9.08
C HIS A 171 -4.08 -14.60 -7.87
N PHE A 172 -3.12 -14.08 -7.11
CA PHE A 172 -3.40 -13.13 -6.02
C PHE A 172 -3.86 -11.80 -6.60
N LEU A 173 -3.19 -11.25 -7.62
CA LEU A 173 -3.60 -10.01 -8.28
C LEU A 173 -5.03 -10.10 -8.84
N LEU A 174 -5.36 -11.22 -9.48
CA LEU A 174 -6.73 -11.46 -9.96
C LEU A 174 -7.74 -11.52 -8.81
N GLY A 175 -7.42 -12.24 -7.73
CA GLY A 175 -8.25 -12.29 -6.53
C GLY A 175 -8.50 -10.91 -5.92
N ILE A 176 -7.48 -10.06 -5.86
CA ILE A 176 -7.54 -8.69 -5.36
C ILE A 176 -8.52 -7.84 -6.17
N ALA A 177 -8.39 -7.88 -7.50
CA ALA A 177 -9.27 -7.15 -8.40
C ALA A 177 -10.73 -7.59 -8.23
N LEU A 178 -10.97 -8.92 -8.17
CA LEU A 178 -12.32 -9.48 -8.05
C LEU A 178 -12.98 -9.14 -6.72
N ILE A 179 -12.25 -9.22 -5.60
CA ILE A 179 -12.79 -8.84 -4.28
C ILE A 179 -13.12 -7.35 -4.25
N SER A 180 -12.20 -6.51 -4.73
CA SER A 180 -12.41 -5.05 -4.76
C SER A 180 -13.61 -4.68 -5.64
N ALA A 181 -13.76 -5.33 -6.79
CA ALA A 181 -14.91 -5.18 -7.67
C ALA A 181 -16.21 -5.61 -6.99
N PHE A 182 -16.20 -6.75 -6.30
CA PHE A 182 -17.36 -7.25 -5.59
C PHE A 182 -17.82 -6.29 -4.47
N VAL A 183 -16.88 -5.81 -3.66
CA VAL A 183 -17.17 -4.86 -2.58
C VAL A 183 -17.75 -3.56 -3.14
N ALA A 184 -17.11 -2.97 -4.16
CA ALA A 184 -17.61 -1.75 -4.78
C ALA A 184 -18.99 -1.95 -5.42
N PHE A 185 -19.18 -3.05 -6.15
CA PHE A 185 -20.46 -3.41 -6.77
C PHE A 185 -21.56 -3.54 -5.72
N PHE A 186 -21.31 -4.26 -4.63
CA PHE A 186 -22.30 -4.51 -3.59
C PHE A 186 -22.60 -3.25 -2.77
N ALA A 187 -21.59 -2.44 -2.47
CA ALA A 187 -21.78 -1.14 -1.83
C ALA A 187 -22.65 -0.21 -2.70
N CYS A 188 -22.36 -0.11 -4.00
CA CYS A 188 -23.19 0.67 -4.92
C CYS A 188 -24.62 0.12 -5.02
N TYR A 189 -24.78 -1.20 -5.05
CA TYR A 189 -26.10 -1.83 -5.00
C TYR A 189 -26.90 -1.42 -3.76
N ILE A 190 -26.27 -1.44 -2.57
CA ILE A 190 -26.90 -1.01 -1.32
C ILE A 190 -27.32 0.46 -1.44
N LEU A 191 -26.41 1.35 -1.87
CA LEU A 191 -26.69 2.79 -2.02
C LEU A 191 -27.88 3.05 -2.94
N ILE A 192 -27.94 2.38 -4.10
CA ILE A 192 -29.05 2.51 -5.05
C ILE A 192 -30.34 1.96 -4.45
N ARG A 193 -30.29 0.88 -3.66
CA ARG A 193 -31.48 0.31 -3.02
C ARG A 193 -31.96 1.11 -1.81
N SER A 194 -31.07 1.78 -1.09
CA SER A 194 -31.38 2.64 0.04
C SER A 194 -31.71 4.08 -0.36
N GLU A 195 -31.82 4.37 -1.66
CA GLU A 195 -32.07 5.69 -2.23
C GLU A 195 -33.14 6.49 -1.47
N LYS A 196 -34.26 5.84 -1.10
CA LYS A 196 -35.37 6.49 -0.40
C LYS A 196 -34.95 7.18 0.92
N LEU A 197 -33.92 6.69 1.59
CA LEU A 197 -33.45 7.21 2.88
C LEU A 197 -32.62 8.49 2.73
N HIS A 198 -31.92 8.67 1.61
CA HIS A 198 -30.93 9.74 1.45
C HIS A 198 -31.12 10.61 0.20
N ARG A 199 -32.10 10.31 -0.66
CA ARG A 199 -32.38 11.05 -1.91
C ARG A 199 -32.45 12.57 -1.74
N ARG A 200 -32.91 13.06 -0.58
CA ARG A 200 -33.04 14.50 -0.29
C ARG A 200 -31.68 15.22 -0.38
N PHE A 201 -30.60 14.52 -0.05
CA PHE A 201 -29.26 15.08 0.01
C PHE A 201 -28.40 14.65 -1.18
N THR A 202 -28.58 13.43 -1.68
CA THR A 202 -27.59 12.81 -2.58
C THR A 202 -27.97 12.81 -4.06
N HIS A 203 -29.20 13.20 -4.41
CA HIS A 203 -29.65 13.22 -5.80
C HIS A 203 -29.19 14.47 -6.52
N ASP A 204 -28.73 14.33 -7.76
CA ASP A 204 -28.74 15.43 -8.70
C ASP A 204 -30.08 15.55 -9.41
N ALA A 205 -30.56 16.79 -9.54
CA ALA A 205 -31.72 17.07 -10.38
C ALA A 205 -31.28 17.13 -11.85
N THR A 206 -32.18 16.76 -12.76
CA THR A 206 -31.93 16.69 -14.21
C THR A 206 -31.68 18.06 -14.86
N GLU A 207 -32.10 19.16 -14.22
CA GLU A 207 -31.97 20.52 -14.76
C GLU A 207 -30.84 21.33 -14.08
N GLY A 208 -30.29 22.30 -14.80
CA GLY A 208 -29.49 23.40 -14.21
C GLY A 208 -27.97 23.27 -14.23
N GLY A 209 -27.34 22.61 -15.22
CA GLY A 209 -25.88 22.66 -15.39
C GLY A 209 -25.41 22.27 -16.79
N PRO A 210 -24.31 22.87 -17.31
CA PRO A 210 -23.84 22.67 -18.69
C PRO A 210 -23.34 21.26 -19.00
N GLN A 211 -23.16 20.41 -17.97
CA GLN A 211 -22.66 19.03 -18.08
C GLN A 211 -23.67 17.98 -17.56
N LYS A 212 -24.94 18.35 -17.38
CA LYS A 212 -25.97 17.41 -16.90
C LYS A 212 -26.66 16.71 -18.06
N PHE A 213 -26.14 15.54 -18.45
CA PHE A 213 -26.67 14.75 -19.57
C PHE A 213 -27.53 13.55 -19.12
N HIS A 214 -28.07 13.57 -17.90
CA HIS A 214 -28.82 12.45 -17.34
C HIS A 214 -30.34 12.66 -17.51
N ALA A 215 -31.05 11.66 -18.03
CA ALA A 215 -32.50 11.73 -18.25
C ALA A 215 -33.34 11.56 -16.96
N THR A 216 -32.72 11.10 -15.88
CA THR A 216 -33.38 10.85 -14.59
C THR A 216 -32.49 11.35 -13.45
N PRO A 217 -33.05 11.76 -12.30
CA PRO A 217 -32.25 12.09 -11.12
C PRO A 217 -31.30 10.95 -10.73
N THR A 218 -30.01 11.24 -10.63
CA THR A 218 -28.95 10.25 -10.35
C THR A 218 -28.31 10.49 -8.98
N LEU A 219 -27.85 9.42 -8.32
CA LEU A 219 -27.10 9.52 -7.07
C LEU A 219 -25.67 10.01 -7.38
N ARG A 220 -25.20 11.04 -6.66
CA ARG A 220 -23.82 11.55 -6.77
C ARG A 220 -22.80 10.85 -5.89
N ILE A 221 -23.24 10.12 -4.87
CA ILE A 221 -22.38 9.52 -3.83
C ILE A 221 -21.75 8.16 -4.23
N GLY A 222 -21.55 7.92 -5.53
CA GLY A 222 -21.00 6.65 -6.04
C GLY A 222 -19.58 6.34 -5.53
N GLY A 223 -18.81 7.38 -5.23
CA GLY A 223 -17.47 7.27 -4.65
C GLY A 223 -17.40 6.51 -3.32
N LEU A 224 -18.51 6.43 -2.57
CA LEU A 224 -18.59 5.59 -1.36
C LEU A 224 -18.35 4.11 -1.66
N GLY A 225 -18.75 3.61 -2.83
CA GLY A 225 -18.48 2.24 -3.23
C GLY A 225 -16.99 1.97 -3.44
N ILE A 226 -16.29 2.93 -4.05
CA ILE A 226 -14.84 2.87 -4.26
C ILE A 226 -14.11 2.95 -2.91
N ALA A 227 -14.52 3.87 -2.03
CA ALA A 227 -13.98 3.99 -0.68
C ALA A 227 -14.18 2.72 0.15
N ALA A 228 -15.36 2.08 0.07
CA ALA A 228 -15.61 0.80 0.74
C ALA A 228 -14.69 -0.31 0.22
N ALA A 229 -14.44 -0.37 -1.08
CA ALA A 229 -13.50 -1.34 -1.66
C ALA A 229 -12.07 -1.12 -1.18
N LEU A 230 -11.63 0.13 -0.99
CA LEU A 230 -10.32 0.43 -0.39
C LEU A 230 -10.27 0.03 1.10
N LEU A 231 -11.28 0.43 1.87
CA LEU A 231 -11.35 0.17 3.32
C LEU A 231 -11.45 -1.32 3.66
N VAL A 232 -12.07 -2.13 2.80
CA VAL A 232 -12.22 -3.58 3.03
C VAL A 232 -11.16 -4.37 2.28
N GLY A 233 -10.94 -4.05 1.00
CA GLY A 233 -10.03 -4.79 0.13
C GLY A 233 -8.59 -4.73 0.60
N ILE A 234 -8.12 -3.56 1.07
CA ILE A 234 -6.72 -3.41 1.51
C ILE A 234 -6.39 -4.25 2.75
N PRO A 235 -7.14 -4.15 3.88
CA PRO A 235 -6.91 -5.01 5.03
C PRO A 235 -7.09 -6.49 4.71
N MET A 236 -8.08 -6.84 3.87
CA MET A 236 -8.32 -8.22 3.48
C MET A 236 -7.08 -8.84 2.82
N MET A 237 -6.42 -8.12 1.91
CA MET A 237 -5.18 -8.61 1.29
C MET A 237 -4.08 -8.98 2.30
N GLY A 238 -3.92 -8.16 3.34
CA GLY A 238 -2.98 -8.44 4.44
C GLY A 238 -3.39 -9.65 5.27
N ILE A 239 -4.69 -9.79 5.57
CA ILE A 239 -5.27 -10.91 6.34
C ILE A 239 -5.09 -12.24 5.61
N VAL A 240 -5.24 -12.26 4.29
CA VAL A 240 -5.12 -13.49 3.48
C VAL A 240 -3.66 -13.80 3.12
N GLY A 241 -2.73 -12.88 3.38
CA GLY A 241 -1.30 -13.06 3.09
C GLY A 241 -0.95 -12.94 1.61
N TRP A 242 -1.82 -12.31 0.81
CA TRP A 242 -1.58 -12.05 -0.62
C TRP A 242 -0.58 -10.92 -0.86
N VAL A 243 -0.43 -10.04 0.13
CA VAL A 243 0.52 -8.93 0.15
C VAL A 243 1.32 -9.02 1.44
N ARG A 244 2.61 -8.66 1.39
CA ARG A 244 3.45 -8.61 2.59
C ARG A 244 2.84 -7.65 3.62
N PRO A 245 2.91 -7.94 4.93
CA PRO A 245 2.31 -7.08 5.97
C PRO A 245 2.72 -5.61 5.87
N THR A 246 3.96 -5.33 5.52
CA THR A 246 4.48 -3.96 5.35
C THR A 246 3.90 -3.23 4.14
N ALA A 247 3.74 -3.93 3.03
CA ALA A 247 3.11 -3.38 1.84
C ALA A 247 1.61 -3.14 2.08
N ALA A 248 0.96 -4.02 2.84
CA ALA A 248 -0.44 -3.84 3.26
C ALA A 248 -0.59 -2.62 4.19
N GLU A 249 0.27 -2.49 5.21
CA GLU A 249 0.29 -1.32 6.11
C GLU A 249 0.53 -0.01 5.35
N GLY A 250 1.53 0.02 4.46
CA GLY A 250 1.78 1.18 3.63
C GLY A 250 0.58 1.55 2.74
N LEU A 251 -0.09 0.56 2.16
CA LEU A 251 -1.28 0.78 1.35
C LEU A 251 -2.48 1.26 2.20
N GLN A 252 -2.61 0.80 3.44
CA GLN A 252 -3.60 1.30 4.40
C GLN A 252 -3.35 2.76 4.75
N LEU A 253 -2.11 3.12 5.10
CA LEU A 253 -1.73 4.50 5.39
C LEU A 253 -1.93 5.41 4.17
N LEU A 254 -1.65 4.91 2.96
CA LEU A 254 -1.92 5.63 1.73
C LEU A 254 -3.43 5.85 1.51
N ALA A 255 -4.26 4.83 1.77
CA ALA A 255 -5.71 4.99 1.71
C ALA A 255 -6.24 5.98 2.76
N LEU A 256 -5.69 5.97 3.98
CA LEU A 256 -6.01 6.94 5.02
C LEU A 256 -5.60 8.37 4.62
N SER A 257 -4.50 8.53 3.89
CA SER A 257 -4.08 9.84 3.39
C SER A 257 -5.06 10.48 2.40
N ALA A 258 -5.91 9.67 1.75
CA ALA A 258 -6.95 10.16 0.85
C ALA A 258 -8.22 10.67 1.56
N ILE A 259 -8.35 10.50 2.88
CA ILE A 259 -9.52 10.94 3.66
C ILE A 259 -9.87 12.42 3.45
N PRO A 260 -8.93 13.39 3.49
CA PRO A 260 -9.26 14.79 3.27
C PRO A 260 -9.89 15.03 1.89
N ALA A 261 -9.32 14.44 0.83
CA ALA A 261 -9.86 14.54 -0.53
C ALA A 261 -11.26 13.91 -0.62
N PHE A 262 -11.44 12.72 -0.04
CA PHE A 262 -12.73 12.03 0.01
C PHE A 262 -13.78 12.85 0.77
N ALA A 263 -13.43 13.41 1.93
CA ALA A 263 -14.33 14.23 2.73
C ALA A 263 -14.76 15.51 1.99
N GLY A 264 -13.83 16.16 1.29
CA GLY A 264 -14.13 17.33 0.46
C GLY A 264 -15.09 17.00 -0.70
N GLY A 265 -14.84 15.90 -1.43
CA GLY A 265 -15.70 15.44 -2.51
C GLY A 265 -17.08 15.01 -2.01
N PHE A 266 -17.13 14.14 -1.00
CA PHE A 266 -18.39 13.67 -0.40
C PHE A 266 -19.21 14.80 0.21
N GLY A 267 -18.55 15.76 0.87
CA GLY A 267 -19.19 16.96 1.38
C GLY A 267 -19.82 17.80 0.26
N GLU A 268 -19.17 17.90 -0.90
CA GLU A 268 -19.75 18.54 -2.07
C GLU A 268 -20.93 17.75 -2.64
N ASP A 269 -20.83 16.43 -2.77
CA ASP A 269 -21.90 15.58 -3.30
C ASP A 269 -23.20 15.69 -2.49
N ILE A 270 -23.08 15.85 -1.17
CA ILE A 270 -24.21 16.01 -0.24
C ILE A 270 -24.73 17.45 -0.21
N THR A 271 -23.84 18.43 -0.09
CA THR A 271 -24.25 19.82 0.20
C THR A 271 -24.45 20.66 -1.04
N LYS A 272 -23.74 20.34 -2.13
CA LYS A 272 -23.64 21.10 -3.39
C LYS A 272 -23.20 22.56 -3.18
N ARG A 273 -22.52 22.85 -2.07
CA ARG A 273 -22.11 24.20 -1.64
C ARG A 273 -20.61 24.35 -1.45
N VAL A 274 -19.84 23.26 -1.60
CA VAL A 274 -18.39 23.30 -1.45
C VAL A 274 -17.78 23.95 -2.68
N GLY A 275 -17.22 25.15 -2.51
CA GLY A 275 -16.58 25.90 -3.59
C GLY A 275 -15.31 25.22 -4.11
N VAL A 276 -14.87 25.65 -5.30
CA VAL A 276 -13.68 25.08 -5.98
C VAL A 276 -12.41 25.17 -5.11
N MET A 277 -12.18 26.32 -4.46
CA MET A 277 -10.99 26.52 -3.62
C MET A 277 -10.97 25.57 -2.41
N ALA A 278 -12.12 25.33 -1.78
CA ALA A 278 -12.21 24.37 -0.68
C ALA A 278 -11.91 22.95 -1.15
N ARG A 279 -12.47 22.53 -2.30
CA ARG A 279 -12.17 21.21 -2.90
C ARG A 279 -10.68 21.07 -3.21
N LEU A 280 -10.06 22.11 -3.77
CA LEU A 280 -8.63 22.13 -4.06
C LEU A 280 -7.79 21.96 -2.78
N ILE A 281 -8.12 22.70 -1.71
CA ILE A 281 -7.44 22.58 -0.40
C ILE A 281 -7.60 21.16 0.18
N PHE A 282 -8.80 20.57 0.13
CA PHE A 282 -9.02 19.19 0.58
C PHE A 282 -8.17 18.19 -0.22
N THR A 283 -8.10 18.32 -1.54
CA THR A 283 -7.27 17.43 -2.36
C THR A 283 -5.76 17.66 -2.17
N ALA A 284 -5.32 18.91 -2.03
CA ALA A 284 -3.91 19.24 -1.78
C ALA A 284 -3.46 18.77 -0.39
N SER A 285 -4.31 18.92 0.63
CA SER A 285 -4.03 18.41 1.97
C SER A 285 -3.91 16.89 2.00
N ALA A 286 -4.62 16.13 1.15
CA ALA A 286 -4.38 14.70 1.00
C ALA A 286 -2.95 14.39 0.51
N GLY A 287 -2.38 15.21 -0.37
CA GLY A 287 -0.97 15.11 -0.78
C GLY A 287 0.00 15.41 0.37
N ILE A 288 -0.26 16.45 1.16
CA ILE A 288 0.52 16.76 2.37
C ILE A 288 0.46 15.58 3.34
N VAL A 289 -0.75 15.09 3.61
CA VAL A 289 -0.98 13.94 4.48
C VAL A 289 -0.33 12.68 3.91
N ALA A 290 -0.25 12.48 2.59
CA ALA A 290 0.44 11.32 2.02
C ALA A 290 1.97 11.42 2.19
N SER A 291 2.54 12.62 1.99
CA SER A 291 3.95 12.87 2.26
C SER A 291 4.26 12.69 3.76
N LEU A 292 3.38 13.21 4.61
CA LEU A 292 3.50 13.15 6.07
C LEU A 292 2.96 11.87 6.70
N LEU A 293 2.22 10.97 6.02
CA LEU A 293 1.70 9.68 6.53
C LEU A 293 2.30 8.43 5.83
N VAL A 294 2.98 8.60 4.70
CA VAL A 294 3.60 7.48 3.98
C VAL A 294 5.01 7.79 3.47
N GLY A 295 5.44 9.06 3.49
CA GLY A 295 6.65 9.49 2.79
C GLY A 295 6.48 9.44 1.28
N ALA A 296 5.23 9.48 0.79
CA ALA A 296 4.93 9.61 -0.63
C ALA A 296 5.14 11.07 -1.03
N THR A 297 6.41 11.43 -1.23
CA THR A 297 6.85 12.79 -1.52
C THR A 297 7.59 12.80 -2.86
N LEU A 298 7.26 13.75 -3.73
CA LEU A 298 7.96 14.00 -4.98
C LEU A 298 9.20 14.85 -4.70
N ASP A 299 10.35 14.21 -4.53
CA ASP A 299 11.66 14.83 -4.30
C ASP A 299 12.52 14.92 -5.56
N ARG A 300 12.08 14.31 -6.67
CA ARG A 300 12.73 14.35 -7.98
C ARG A 300 11.69 14.23 -9.10
N ILE A 301 11.83 15.05 -10.14
CA ILE A 301 11.00 15.00 -11.35
C ILE A 301 11.82 15.08 -12.65
N ASP A 302 13.14 14.98 -12.57
CA ASP A 302 14.07 15.00 -13.70
C ASP A 302 14.03 16.31 -14.51
N VAL A 303 13.77 17.43 -13.81
CA VAL A 303 13.80 18.78 -14.38
C VAL A 303 14.96 19.57 -13.77
N PRO A 304 15.99 19.95 -14.57
CA PRO A 304 17.11 20.73 -14.08
C PRO A 304 16.68 22.02 -13.36
N GLY A 305 17.29 22.32 -12.22
CA GLY A 305 16.96 23.47 -11.36
C GLY A 305 15.80 23.22 -10.39
N LEU A 306 14.73 22.55 -10.85
CA LEU A 306 13.59 22.21 -9.99
C LEU A 306 13.95 21.06 -9.03
N ASP A 307 14.70 20.06 -9.49
CA ASP A 307 15.19 18.99 -8.62
C ASP A 307 16.07 19.50 -7.47
N SER A 308 16.84 20.57 -7.66
CA SER A 308 17.61 21.20 -6.58
C SER A 308 16.72 21.84 -5.53
N LEU A 309 15.57 22.40 -5.93
CA LEU A 309 14.59 22.95 -5.00
C LEU A 309 13.84 21.84 -4.26
N LEU A 310 13.51 20.73 -4.94
CA LEU A 310 12.82 19.58 -4.36
C LEU A 310 13.68 18.77 -3.37
N GLN A 311 15.00 18.99 -3.32
CA GLN A 311 15.84 18.46 -2.23
C GLN A 311 15.50 19.07 -0.86
N LEU A 312 14.88 20.26 -0.83
CA LEU A 312 14.37 20.87 0.38
C LEU A 312 12.99 20.27 0.70
N SER A 313 12.89 19.55 1.82
CA SER A 313 11.71 18.77 2.21
C SER A 313 10.40 19.56 2.18
N VAL A 314 10.41 20.82 2.62
CA VAL A 314 9.23 21.70 2.61
C VAL A 314 8.73 21.92 1.18
N PHE A 315 9.63 22.20 0.24
CA PHE A 315 9.26 22.42 -1.16
C PHE A 315 8.78 21.13 -1.83
N ALA A 316 9.39 19.99 -1.50
CA ALA A 316 8.95 18.67 -1.98
C ALA A 316 7.52 18.34 -1.54
N VAL A 317 7.19 18.60 -0.26
CA VAL A 317 5.83 18.38 0.28
C VAL A 317 4.82 19.33 -0.36
N LEU A 318 5.15 20.62 -0.51
CA LEU A 318 4.27 21.60 -1.16
C LEU A 318 4.04 21.26 -2.63
N PHE A 319 5.08 20.84 -3.34
CA PHE A 319 4.97 20.41 -4.72
C PHE A 319 4.12 19.13 -4.85
N THR A 320 4.27 18.18 -3.92
CA THR A 320 3.43 16.98 -3.87
C THR A 320 1.96 17.34 -3.64
N ALA A 321 1.68 18.26 -2.72
CA ALA A 321 0.33 18.77 -2.47
C ALA A 321 -0.27 19.43 -3.72
N PHE A 322 0.51 20.26 -4.41
CA PHE A 322 0.14 20.87 -5.68
C PHE A 322 -0.16 19.82 -6.76
N ALA A 323 0.70 18.81 -6.91
CA ALA A 323 0.53 17.75 -7.91
C ALA A 323 -0.73 16.91 -7.63
N VAL A 324 -0.94 16.47 -6.40
CA VAL A 324 -2.13 15.69 -6.01
C VAL A 324 -3.41 16.50 -6.20
N GLY A 325 -3.42 17.77 -5.73
CA GLY A 325 -4.57 18.66 -5.92
C GLY A 325 -4.86 18.96 -7.39
N GLY A 326 -3.82 19.21 -8.18
CA GLY A 326 -3.91 19.46 -9.62
C GLY A 326 -4.48 18.27 -10.39
N VAL A 327 -3.97 17.06 -10.15
CA VAL A 327 -4.47 15.83 -10.79
C VAL A 327 -5.92 15.55 -10.40
N ALA A 328 -6.27 15.66 -9.11
CA ALA A 328 -7.64 15.45 -8.66
C ALA A 328 -8.61 16.45 -9.30
N ASN A 329 -8.23 17.73 -9.39
CA ASN A 329 -9.04 18.75 -10.05
C ASN A 329 -9.15 18.53 -11.57
N ALA A 330 -8.07 18.10 -12.24
CA ALA A 330 -8.08 17.79 -13.67
C ALA A 330 -9.03 16.62 -13.99
N ILE A 331 -9.01 15.56 -13.17
CA ILE A 331 -9.94 14.43 -13.30
C ILE A 331 -11.39 14.87 -13.08
N ASN A 332 -11.65 15.74 -12.09
CA ASN A 332 -12.97 16.28 -11.82
C ASN A 332 -13.52 17.09 -13.02
N ILE A 333 -12.68 17.86 -13.72
CA ILE A 333 -13.10 18.66 -14.88
C ILE A 333 -13.60 17.80 -16.05
N ILE A 334 -13.02 16.60 -16.24
CA ILE A 334 -13.42 15.68 -17.32
C ILE A 334 -14.60 14.77 -16.94
N ASP A 335 -15.09 14.82 -15.69
CA ASP A 335 -16.20 13.99 -15.20
C ASP A 335 -17.58 14.53 -15.62
N GLY A 336 -17.86 14.50 -16.92
CA GLY A 336 -19.12 15.01 -17.50
C GLY A 336 -20.05 13.96 -18.08
N TYR A 337 -19.59 12.71 -18.23
CA TYR A 337 -20.32 11.63 -18.90
C TYR A 337 -20.27 10.31 -18.14
N ASN A 338 -21.38 9.58 -18.16
CA ASN A 338 -21.52 8.26 -17.57
C ASN A 338 -20.38 7.32 -18.03
N GLY A 339 -19.61 6.79 -17.07
CA GLY A 339 -18.52 5.85 -17.32
C GLY A 339 -17.21 6.44 -17.84
N LEU A 340 -17.15 7.73 -18.18
CA LEU A 340 -15.95 8.33 -18.79
C LEU A 340 -14.75 8.34 -17.83
N VAL A 341 -14.91 8.93 -16.64
CA VAL A 341 -13.82 9.02 -15.67
C VAL A 341 -13.42 7.65 -15.12
N GLY A 342 -14.39 6.77 -14.88
CA GLY A 342 -14.10 5.40 -14.45
C GLY A 342 -13.27 4.64 -15.50
N GLY A 343 -13.62 4.73 -16.78
CA GLY A 343 -12.86 4.11 -17.86
C GLY A 343 -11.47 4.71 -18.04
N TYR A 344 -11.36 6.05 -18.04
CA TYR A 344 -10.08 6.76 -18.10
C TYR A 344 -9.15 6.36 -16.94
N ALA A 345 -9.66 6.36 -15.70
CA ALA A 345 -8.88 6.00 -14.52
C ALA A 345 -8.39 4.55 -14.59
N ILE A 346 -9.18 3.59 -15.11
CA ILE A 346 -8.73 2.21 -15.32
C ILE A 346 -7.55 2.16 -16.30
N LEU A 347 -7.57 2.92 -17.39
CA LEU A 347 -6.46 2.96 -18.35
C LEU A 347 -5.18 3.52 -17.71
N VAL A 348 -5.30 4.62 -16.94
CA VAL A 348 -4.16 5.21 -16.21
C VAL A 348 -3.59 4.22 -15.19
N LEU A 349 -4.46 3.55 -14.41
CA LEU A 349 -4.05 2.57 -13.41
C LEU A 349 -3.45 1.31 -14.05
N ALA A 350 -3.93 0.89 -15.22
CA ALA A 350 -3.35 -0.21 -15.96
C ALA A 350 -1.92 0.14 -16.44
N ALA A 351 -1.71 1.36 -16.92
CA ALA A 351 -0.38 1.84 -17.30
C ALA A 351 0.56 1.92 -16.07
N LEU A 352 0.10 2.49 -14.96
CA LEU A 352 0.86 2.56 -13.71
C LEU A 352 1.19 1.16 -13.16
N GLY A 353 0.21 0.24 -13.17
CA GLY A 353 0.38 -1.14 -12.75
C GLY A 353 1.38 -1.89 -13.64
N PHE A 354 1.36 -1.67 -14.95
CA PHE A 354 2.31 -2.25 -15.88
C PHE A 354 3.75 -1.77 -15.62
N VAL A 355 3.95 -0.47 -15.39
CA VAL A 355 5.26 0.07 -15.02
C VAL A 355 5.71 -0.48 -13.66
N ALA A 356 4.82 -0.51 -12.67
CA ALA A 356 5.10 -1.07 -11.34
C ALA A 356 5.52 -2.55 -11.42
N TYR A 357 4.87 -3.33 -12.28
CA TYR A 357 5.26 -4.71 -12.54
C TYR A 357 6.69 -4.81 -13.11
N GLN A 358 7.03 -3.96 -14.11
CA GLN A 358 8.36 -3.96 -14.72
C GLN A 358 9.47 -3.56 -13.76
N VAL A 359 9.24 -2.58 -12.87
CA VAL A 359 10.24 -2.12 -11.90
C VAL A 359 10.24 -2.93 -10.60
N GLY A 360 9.32 -3.88 -10.46
CA GLY A 360 9.19 -4.73 -9.29
C GLY A 360 8.69 -3.98 -8.05
N ASP A 361 7.76 -3.03 -8.21
CA ASP A 361 7.11 -2.33 -7.11
C ASP A 361 5.77 -3.00 -6.74
N PRO A 362 5.74 -3.87 -5.72
CA PRO A 362 4.54 -4.60 -5.34
C PRO A 362 3.45 -3.69 -4.76
N VAL A 363 3.79 -2.51 -4.24
CA VAL A 363 2.83 -1.64 -3.57
C VAL A 363 2.05 -0.85 -4.60
N VAL A 364 2.74 -0.19 -5.53
CA VAL A 364 2.07 0.54 -6.62
C VAL A 364 1.28 -0.42 -7.51
N LEU A 365 1.82 -1.63 -7.76
CA LEU A 365 1.10 -2.67 -8.48
C LEU A 365 -0.19 -3.07 -7.76
N SER A 366 -0.12 -3.38 -6.46
CA SER A 366 -1.29 -3.79 -5.67
C SER A 366 -2.31 -2.65 -5.56
N ALA A 367 -1.87 -1.41 -5.32
CA ALA A 367 -2.73 -0.23 -5.28
C ALA A 367 -3.49 -0.04 -6.61
N SER A 368 -2.79 -0.19 -7.73
CA SER A 368 -3.36 -0.06 -9.07
C SER A 368 -4.43 -1.13 -9.31
N VAL A 369 -4.14 -2.38 -8.98
CA VAL A 369 -5.06 -3.51 -9.17
C VAL A 369 -6.30 -3.41 -8.26
N VAL A 370 -6.14 -2.99 -7.00
CA VAL A 370 -7.29 -2.72 -6.10
C VAL A 370 -8.19 -1.64 -6.68
N MET A 371 -7.60 -0.51 -7.10
CA MET A 371 -8.36 0.61 -7.66
C MET A 371 -9.05 0.22 -8.96
N MET A 372 -8.39 -0.53 -9.84
CA MET A 372 -9.02 -1.07 -11.06
C MET A 372 -10.22 -1.95 -10.72
N GLY A 373 -10.07 -2.87 -9.76
CA GLY A 373 -11.18 -3.71 -9.29
C GLY A 373 -12.35 -2.86 -8.77
N ALA A 374 -12.08 -1.92 -7.86
CA ALA A 374 -13.09 -1.03 -7.31
C ALA A 374 -13.83 -0.22 -8.39
N LEU A 375 -13.10 0.32 -9.36
CA LEU A 375 -13.67 1.06 -10.50
C LEU A 375 -14.50 0.15 -11.42
N LEU A 376 -14.06 -1.08 -11.68
CA LEU A 376 -14.84 -2.05 -12.45
C LEU A 376 -16.17 -2.38 -11.76
N GLY A 377 -16.16 -2.59 -10.44
CA GLY A 377 -17.38 -2.82 -9.66
C GLY A 377 -18.34 -1.63 -9.67
N PHE A 378 -17.79 -0.41 -9.58
CA PHE A 378 -18.54 0.84 -9.70
C PHE A 378 -19.12 1.05 -11.11
N LEU A 379 -18.33 0.80 -12.16
CA LEU A 379 -18.72 1.02 -13.56
C LEU A 379 -19.94 0.21 -13.97
N VAL A 380 -20.18 -0.97 -13.38
CA VAL A 380 -21.41 -1.74 -13.64
C VAL A 380 -22.68 -0.92 -13.39
N TRP A 381 -22.63 0.03 -12.44
CA TRP A 381 -23.74 0.91 -12.09
C TRP A 381 -23.68 2.28 -12.77
N ASN A 382 -22.49 2.70 -13.24
CA ASN A 382 -22.24 4.02 -13.80
C ASN A 382 -22.16 4.04 -15.34
N TYR A 383 -22.02 2.88 -16.00
CA TYR A 383 -21.95 2.78 -17.45
C TYR A 383 -23.30 3.16 -18.13
N PRO A 384 -23.28 3.82 -19.31
CA PRO A 384 -24.46 4.31 -20.03
C PRO A 384 -25.59 3.28 -20.26
#